data_AF-A0A1I6KUW7-F1
#
_entry.id   AF-A0A1I6KUW7-F1
#
_cell.length_a   1.000
_cell.length_b   1.000
_cell.length_c   1.000
_cell.angle_alpha   90.00
_cell.angle_beta   90.00
_cell.angle_gamma   90.00
#
_symmetry.space_group_name_H-M   'P 1'
#
loop_
_entity.id
_entity.type
_entity.pdbx_description
1 polymer ?
#
loop_
_entity_poly.entity_id
_entity_poly.type
_entity_poly.pdbx_seq_one_letter_code
_entity_poly.pdbx_strand_id
1 'polypeptide(L)'
;MTPSGSRRGSASQPLSLKARAVALLAQREHSAMELRRKLLRIARDRQAALIEVAAGEGNPSSNPGPGGGRSEAEDPDNSEAQAVNLVEEVDAVLGWLKANGYLDESRFVESRIHARSRRFGQRRIEQELAQHGLALDAEQRSALAAGELDRACELLRRKFGEGAPVDASAEAKRLRFLMGRGFGYELARKAVRRVAAGPDA
;
A
#
# COMPACT_ATOMS: atom_id res chain seq x y z
N MET A 1 17.62 51.59 -26.59
CA MET A 1 18.06 51.41 -25.19
C MET A 1 16.92 50.79 -24.39
N THR A 2 17.25 49.87 -23.47
CA THR A 2 16.40 49.11 -22.51
C THR A 2 15.78 47.79 -23.00
N PRO A 3 15.73 46.77 -22.11
CA PRO A 3 16.36 45.49 -22.41
C PRO A 3 15.45 44.25 -22.25
N SER A 4 16.00 43.12 -22.71
CA SER A 4 16.04 41.79 -22.08
C SER A 4 14.94 41.39 -21.08
N GLY A 5 14.36 40.21 -21.33
CA GLY A 5 13.60 39.48 -20.33
C GLY A 5 13.24 38.04 -20.72
N SER A 6 14.13 37.27 -21.37
CA SER A 6 13.88 35.84 -21.55
C SER A 6 14.11 35.09 -20.23
N ARG A 7 13.06 34.95 -19.42
CA ARG A 7 13.04 33.96 -18.33
C ARG A 7 12.89 32.57 -18.96
N ARG A 8 14.02 31.96 -19.35
CA ARG A 8 14.10 30.50 -19.45
C ARG A 8 13.94 29.98 -18.03
N GLY A 9 12.77 29.44 -17.71
CA GLY A 9 12.57 28.68 -16.49
C GLY A 9 13.60 27.56 -16.47
N SER A 10 14.44 27.53 -15.43
CA SER A 10 15.31 26.40 -15.17
C SER A 10 14.42 25.17 -15.03
N ALA A 11 14.57 24.18 -15.91
CA ALA A 11 13.98 22.87 -15.68
C ALA A 11 14.54 22.38 -14.34
N SER A 12 13.73 22.45 -13.27
CA SER A 12 14.14 22.01 -11.94
C SER A 12 14.50 20.54 -12.06
N GLN A 13 15.73 20.17 -11.67
CA GLN A 13 16.14 18.77 -11.70
C GLN A 13 15.07 17.91 -11.01
N PRO A 14 14.69 16.77 -11.61
CA PRO A 14 13.67 15.91 -11.02
C PRO A 14 14.10 15.52 -9.60
N LEU A 15 13.18 15.67 -8.64
CA LEU A 15 13.43 15.35 -7.23
C LEU A 15 14.09 13.98 -7.09
N SER A 16 15.11 13.90 -6.23
CA SER A 16 15.81 12.65 -5.94
C SER A 16 14.85 11.59 -5.40
N LEU A 17 15.21 10.31 -5.56
CA LEU A 17 14.39 9.19 -5.07
C LEU A 17 14.10 9.31 -3.56
N LYS A 18 15.10 9.75 -2.78
CA LYS A 18 14.97 10.05 -1.35
C LYS A 18 13.93 11.15 -1.09
N ALA A 19 14.02 12.28 -1.80
CA ALA A 19 13.06 13.38 -1.62
C ALA A 19 11.62 12.95 -1.95
N ARG A 20 11.45 12.15 -3.00
CA ARG A 20 10.14 11.57 -3.35
C ARG A 20 9.64 10.59 -2.29
N ALA A 21 10.52 9.78 -1.71
CA ALA A 21 10.15 8.84 -0.65
C ALA A 21 9.66 9.57 0.61
N VAL A 22 10.38 10.62 1.04
CA VAL A 22 9.95 11.48 2.16
C VAL A 22 8.60 12.15 1.85
N ALA A 23 8.40 12.65 0.63
CA ALA A 23 7.12 13.25 0.24
C ALA A 23 5.95 12.25 0.28
N LEU A 24 6.18 10.98 -0.07
CA LEU A 24 5.18 9.92 0.06
C LEU A 24 4.82 9.65 1.51
N LEU A 25 5.83 9.54 2.39
CA LEU A 25 5.64 9.29 3.83
C LEU A 25 4.96 10.47 4.54
N ALA A 26 5.19 11.70 4.08
CA ALA A 26 4.52 12.88 4.61
C ALA A 26 2.99 12.87 4.39
N GLN A 27 2.50 12.12 3.40
CA GLN A 27 1.07 12.04 3.09
C GLN A 27 0.34 11.00 3.94
N ARG A 28 0.97 9.85 4.18
CA ARG A 28 0.39 8.73 4.93
C ARG A 28 1.42 7.69 5.30
N GLU A 29 1.06 6.87 6.27
CA GLU A 29 1.79 5.66 6.63
C GLU A 29 1.86 4.68 5.44
N HIS A 30 3.05 4.13 5.23
CA HIS A 30 3.36 3.19 4.16
C HIS A 30 4.04 1.94 4.71
N SER A 31 3.66 0.77 4.20
CA SER A 31 4.46 -0.44 4.42
C SER A 31 5.73 -0.38 3.56
N ALA A 32 6.80 -1.04 4.01
CA ALA A 32 8.04 -1.14 3.24
C ALA A 32 7.79 -1.68 1.83
N MET A 33 6.94 -2.70 1.69
CA MET A 33 6.60 -3.29 0.39
C MET A 33 5.78 -2.36 -0.51
N GLU A 34 4.84 -1.57 0.04
CA GLU A 34 4.15 -0.55 -0.76
C GLU A 34 5.12 0.53 -1.24
N LEU A 35 5.99 1.02 -0.34
CA LEU A 35 6.93 2.07 -0.67
C LEU A 35 7.93 1.58 -1.72
N ARG A 36 8.45 0.36 -1.57
CA ARG A 36 9.30 -0.30 -2.57
C ARG A 36 8.65 -0.34 -3.95
N ARG A 37 7.41 -0.83 -4.04
CA ARG A 37 6.67 -0.89 -5.32
C ARG A 37 6.50 0.49 -5.95
N LYS A 38 6.18 1.51 -5.15
CA LYS A 38 6.02 2.89 -5.64
C LYS A 38 7.36 3.47 -6.12
N LEU A 39 8.42 3.29 -5.34
CA LEU A 39 9.75 3.82 -5.67
C LEU A 39 10.34 3.14 -6.88
N LEU A 40 10.16 1.82 -7.05
CA LEU A 40 10.56 1.11 -8.27
C LEU A 40 9.86 1.66 -9.52
N ARG A 41 8.56 1.98 -9.43
CA ARG A 41 7.86 2.62 -10.56
C ARG A 41 8.47 4.00 -10.88
N ILE A 42 8.64 4.83 -9.86
CA ILE A 42 9.26 6.16 -10.01
C ILE A 42 10.68 6.08 -10.59
N ALA A 43 11.47 5.10 -10.16
CA ALA A 43 12.85 4.91 -10.61
C ALA A 43 12.89 4.50 -12.10
N ARG A 44 12.01 3.58 -12.51
CA ARG A 44 11.85 3.19 -13.92
C ARG A 44 11.41 4.36 -14.80
N ASP A 45 10.40 5.12 -14.36
CA ASP A 45 9.90 6.29 -15.09
C ASP A 45 11.01 7.35 -15.27
N ARG A 46 11.83 7.54 -14.22
CA ARG A 46 13.01 8.42 -14.28
C ARG A 46 14.06 7.90 -15.27
N GLN A 47 14.36 6.61 -15.25
CA GLN A 47 15.34 6.01 -16.16
C GLN A 47 14.88 6.09 -17.62
N ALA A 48 13.60 5.80 -17.90
CA ALA A 48 13.01 5.95 -19.22
C ALA A 48 13.14 7.39 -19.74
N ALA A 49 12.81 8.39 -18.92
CA ALA A 49 12.97 9.79 -19.30
C ALA A 49 14.43 10.19 -19.57
N LEU A 50 15.40 9.63 -18.83
CA LEU A 50 16.83 9.87 -19.08
C LEU A 50 17.29 9.24 -20.41
N ILE A 51 16.80 8.04 -20.74
CA ILE A 51 17.08 7.36 -22.02
C ILE A 51 16.48 8.16 -23.18
N GLU A 52 15.24 8.65 -23.05
CA GLU A 52 14.60 9.48 -24.08
C GLU A 52 15.37 10.78 -24.35
N VAL A 53 15.84 11.45 -23.30
CA VAL A 53 16.68 12.66 -23.45
C VAL A 53 18.01 12.33 -24.12
N ALA A 54 18.68 11.25 -23.72
CA ALA A 54 19.94 10.82 -24.34
C ALA A 54 19.78 10.45 -25.82
N ALA A 55 18.66 9.83 -26.19
CA ALA A 55 18.34 9.53 -27.59
C ALA A 55 18.00 10.78 -28.40
N GLY A 56 17.37 11.79 -27.78
CA GLY A 56 17.00 13.06 -28.41
C GLY A 56 18.15 14.06 -28.61
N GLU A 57 19.28 13.88 -27.93
CA GLU A 57 20.50 14.70 -28.09
C GLU A 57 21.39 14.26 -29.29
N GLY A 58 20.97 13.24 -30.05
CA GLY A 58 21.58 12.87 -31.33
C GLY A 58 21.37 13.96 -32.39
N ASN A 59 22.46 14.62 -32.79
CA ASN A 59 22.51 15.66 -33.84
C ASN A 59 21.72 15.27 -35.11
N PRO A 60 20.71 16.04 -35.56
CA PRO A 60 19.94 15.73 -36.77
C PRO A 60 20.70 15.99 -38.09
N SER A 61 21.98 16.40 -38.04
CA SER A 61 22.79 16.64 -39.23
C SER A 61 23.76 15.48 -39.53
N SER A 62 23.22 14.28 -39.75
CA SER A 62 23.93 13.22 -40.49
C SER A 62 22.94 12.53 -41.42
N ASN A 63 23.12 12.78 -42.70
CA ASN A 63 22.34 12.26 -43.82
C ASN A 63 22.28 10.71 -43.75
N PRO A 64 21.11 10.06 -43.64
CA PRO A 64 21.04 8.61 -43.57
C PRO A 64 21.18 8.03 -44.98
N GLY A 65 22.32 7.39 -45.25
CA GLY A 65 22.45 6.51 -46.42
C GLY A 65 21.51 5.30 -46.29
N PRO A 66 21.00 4.74 -47.40
CA PRO A 66 20.09 3.60 -47.35
C PRO A 66 20.90 2.33 -47.08
N GLY A 67 21.10 2.00 -45.80
CA GLY A 67 21.74 0.78 -45.36
C GLY A 67 20.94 0.17 -44.23
N GLY A 68 20.31 -0.98 -44.49
CA GLY A 68 19.47 -1.71 -43.53
C GLY A 68 20.23 -2.02 -42.23
N GLY A 69 19.97 -1.23 -41.19
CA GLY A 69 20.30 -1.56 -39.83
C GLY A 69 19.21 -2.45 -39.26
N ARG A 70 19.53 -3.72 -39.02
CA ARG A 70 18.72 -4.59 -38.17
C ARG A 70 18.53 -3.85 -36.85
N SER A 71 17.30 -3.86 -36.33
CA SER A 71 17.00 -3.51 -34.95
C SER A 71 18.10 -4.06 -34.05
N GLU A 72 18.92 -3.18 -33.49
CA GLU A 72 19.83 -3.53 -32.40
C GLU A 72 18.92 -4.02 -31.28
N ALA A 73 18.80 -5.34 -31.16
CA ALA A 73 18.13 -5.96 -30.04
C ALA A 73 18.94 -5.55 -28.82
N GLU A 74 18.36 -4.73 -27.94
CA GLU A 74 18.95 -4.39 -26.64
C GLU A 74 19.44 -5.69 -25.99
N ASP A 75 20.75 -5.78 -25.73
CA ASP A 75 21.34 -6.97 -25.12
C ASP A 75 20.60 -7.29 -23.82
N PRO A 76 19.98 -8.48 -23.68
CA PRO A 76 19.17 -8.82 -22.52
C PRO A 76 19.98 -8.73 -21.21
N ASP A 77 21.28 -9.01 -21.27
CA ASP A 77 22.21 -8.94 -20.15
C ASP A 77 22.36 -7.50 -19.58
N ASN A 78 22.30 -6.48 -20.44
CA ASN A 78 22.36 -5.07 -20.03
C ASN A 78 21.04 -4.60 -19.38
N SER A 79 19.90 -5.07 -19.90
CA SER A 79 18.58 -4.76 -19.32
C SER A 79 18.41 -5.36 -17.91
N GLU A 80 18.89 -6.58 -17.72
CA GLU A 80 18.90 -7.23 -16.39
C GLU A 80 19.81 -6.50 -15.39
N ALA A 81 21.04 -6.15 -15.80
CA ALA A 81 21.96 -5.39 -14.94
C ALA A 81 21.39 -4.02 -14.51
N GLN A 82 20.70 -3.32 -15.41
CA GLN A 82 20.03 -2.06 -15.10
C GLN A 82 18.85 -2.25 -14.13
N ALA A 83 18.06 -3.30 -14.32
CA ALA A 83 16.96 -3.63 -13.41
C ALA A 83 17.45 -3.95 -11.99
N VAL A 84 18.59 -4.66 -11.87
CA VAL A 84 19.24 -4.93 -10.58
C VAL A 84 19.71 -3.62 -9.92
N ASN A 85 20.32 -2.71 -10.67
CA ASN A 85 20.80 -1.43 -10.12
C ASN A 85 19.65 -0.57 -9.55
N LEU A 86 18.51 -0.51 -10.24
CA LEU A 86 17.31 0.19 -9.73
C LEU A 86 16.78 -0.41 -8.44
N VAL A 87 16.80 -1.75 -8.34
CA VAL A 87 16.38 -2.47 -7.15
C VAL A 87 17.30 -2.12 -5.97
N GLU A 88 18.61 -2.12 -6.18
CA GLU A 88 19.59 -1.75 -5.16
C GLU A 88 19.46 -0.28 -4.73
N GLU A 89 19.25 0.66 -5.66
CA GLU A 89 19.01 2.07 -5.33
C GLU A 89 17.77 2.23 -4.44
N VAL A 90 16.66 1.57 -4.80
CA VAL A 90 15.42 1.60 -4.03
C VAL A 90 15.64 0.99 -2.64
N ASP A 91 16.28 -0.17 -2.55
CA ASP A 91 16.51 -0.87 -1.29
C ASP A 91 17.44 -0.08 -0.36
N ALA A 92 18.45 0.61 -0.92
CA ALA A 92 19.30 1.55 -0.18
C ALA A 92 18.51 2.74 0.39
N VAL A 93 17.56 3.29 -0.38
CA VAL A 93 16.66 4.35 0.11
C VAL A 93 15.75 3.84 1.22
N LEU A 94 15.18 2.65 1.09
CA LEU A 94 14.36 2.04 2.14
C LEU A 94 15.18 1.81 3.43
N GLY A 95 16.41 1.32 3.30
CA GLY A 95 17.34 1.16 4.43
C GLY A 95 17.62 2.50 5.13
N TRP A 96 17.89 3.55 4.35
CA TRP A 96 18.08 4.90 4.90
C TRP A 96 16.83 5.42 5.62
N LEU A 97 15.63 5.22 5.06
CA LEU A 97 14.38 5.65 5.69
C LEU A 97 14.11 4.94 7.01
N LYS A 98 14.37 3.63 7.08
CA LYS A 98 14.27 2.84 8.32
C LYS A 98 15.28 3.34 9.37
N ALA A 99 16.55 3.49 8.97
CA ALA A 99 17.62 3.94 9.88
C ALA A 99 17.38 5.34 10.47
N ASN A 100 16.68 6.22 9.74
CA ASN A 100 16.35 7.56 10.21
C ASN A 100 14.95 7.65 10.86
N GLY A 101 14.25 6.53 11.05
CA GLY A 101 12.94 6.48 11.71
C GLY A 101 11.79 7.06 10.87
N TYR A 102 11.97 7.29 9.57
CA TYR A 102 10.90 7.73 8.68
C TYR A 102 9.95 6.59 8.29
N LEU A 103 10.45 5.35 8.27
CA LEU A 103 9.66 4.16 7.94
C LEU A 103 9.62 3.22 9.15
N ASP A 104 8.44 3.04 9.71
CA ASP A 104 8.19 2.19 10.88
C ASP A 104 7.01 1.25 10.59
N GLU A 105 7.29 -0.05 10.51
CA GLU A 105 6.29 -1.06 10.20
C GLU A 105 5.27 -1.21 11.34
N SER A 106 5.66 -0.96 12.59
CA SER A 106 4.78 -1.04 13.75
C SER A 106 3.70 0.04 13.67
N ARG A 107 4.09 1.29 13.34
CA ARG A 107 3.15 2.39 13.11
C ARG A 107 2.16 2.11 11.99
N PHE A 108 2.63 1.48 10.92
CA PHE A 108 1.76 1.08 9.81
C PHE A 108 0.72 0.04 10.27
N VAL A 109 1.15 -0.98 11.03
CA VAL A 109 0.26 -2.01 11.57
C VAL A 109 -0.79 -1.40 12.51
N GLU A 110 -0.38 -0.60 13.49
CA GLU A 110 -1.28 0.08 14.43
C GLU A 110 -2.30 0.95 13.70
N SER A 111 -1.84 1.80 12.78
CA SER A 111 -2.70 2.65 11.96
C SER A 111 -3.74 1.82 11.18
N ARG A 112 -3.32 0.67 10.62
CA ARG A 112 -4.22 -0.24 9.91
C ARG A 112 -5.25 -0.87 10.84
N ILE A 113 -4.84 -1.31 12.02
CA ILE A 113 -5.75 -1.86 13.04
C ILE A 113 -6.79 -0.81 13.43
N HIS A 114 -6.36 0.41 13.77
CA HIS A 114 -7.25 1.50 14.16
C HIS A 114 -8.25 1.86 13.06
N ALA A 115 -7.80 1.94 11.80
CA ALA A 115 -8.67 2.26 10.67
C ALA A 115 -9.69 1.17 10.33
N ARG A 116 -9.37 -0.11 10.59
CA ARG A 116 -10.19 -1.25 10.13
C ARG A 116 -11.03 -1.91 11.23
N SER A 117 -10.57 -1.92 12.47
CA SER A 117 -11.19 -2.64 13.60
C SER A 117 -12.67 -2.30 13.81
N ARG A 118 -13.09 -1.05 13.53
CA ARG A 118 -14.48 -0.61 13.62
C ARG A 118 -15.45 -1.34 12.69
N ARG A 119 -14.97 -1.90 11.58
CA ARG A 119 -15.82 -2.47 10.50
C ARG A 119 -15.52 -3.93 10.20
N PHE A 120 -14.30 -4.37 10.49
CA PHE A 120 -13.79 -5.66 10.09
C PHE A 120 -13.28 -6.45 11.31
N GLY A 121 -13.43 -7.76 11.24
CA GLY A 121 -12.89 -8.69 12.23
C GLY A 121 -11.38 -8.90 12.03
N GLN A 122 -10.75 -9.51 13.03
CA GLN A 122 -9.32 -9.74 13.08
C GLN A 122 -8.79 -10.43 11.81
N ARG A 123 -9.45 -11.49 11.35
CA ARG A 123 -8.97 -12.27 10.19
C ARG A 123 -8.86 -11.45 8.92
N ARG A 124 -9.78 -10.49 8.72
CA ARG A 124 -9.74 -9.61 7.55
C ARG A 124 -8.60 -8.61 7.66
N ILE A 125 -8.32 -8.11 8.86
CA ILE A 125 -7.19 -7.20 9.14
C ILE A 125 -5.87 -7.94 8.92
N GLU A 126 -5.72 -9.16 9.45
CA GLU A 126 -4.55 -10.01 9.22
C GLU A 126 -4.32 -10.30 7.73
N GLN A 127 -5.38 -10.60 6.97
CA GLN A 127 -5.29 -10.78 5.52
C GLN A 127 -4.86 -9.51 4.79
N GLU A 128 -5.31 -8.33 5.22
CA GLU A 128 -4.86 -7.06 4.64
C GLU A 128 -3.38 -6.81 4.97
N LEU A 129 -2.94 -7.06 6.20
CA LEU A 129 -1.53 -6.94 6.59
C LEU A 129 -0.63 -7.94 5.84
N ALA A 130 -1.09 -9.17 5.63
CA ALA A 130 -0.36 -10.17 4.86
C ALA A 130 -0.15 -9.74 3.40
N GLN A 131 -1.11 -9.02 2.79
CA GLN A 131 -0.93 -8.40 1.47
C GLN A 131 0.12 -7.28 1.46
N HIS A 132 0.53 -6.81 2.64
CA HIS A 132 1.64 -5.87 2.85
C HIS A 132 2.94 -6.56 3.29
N GLY A 133 2.94 -7.90 3.41
CA GLY A 133 4.08 -8.67 3.91
C GLY A 133 4.26 -8.56 5.44
N LEU A 134 3.23 -8.11 6.15
CA LEU A 134 3.26 -7.86 7.59
C LEU A 134 2.34 -8.84 8.31
N ALA A 135 2.63 -9.11 9.57
CA ALA A 135 1.81 -9.92 10.46
C ALA A 135 1.58 -9.18 11.78
N LEU A 136 0.49 -9.52 12.46
CA LEU A 136 0.27 -9.10 13.84
C LEU A 136 1.19 -9.91 14.74
N ASP A 137 1.85 -9.24 15.69
CA ASP A 137 2.49 -9.93 16.79
C ASP A 137 1.45 -10.48 17.81
N ALA A 138 1.93 -11.21 18.81
CA ALA A 138 1.06 -11.83 19.82
C ALA A 138 0.29 -10.79 20.65
N GLU A 139 0.91 -9.66 20.96
CA GLU A 139 0.32 -8.60 21.79
C GLU A 139 -0.77 -7.86 21.02
N GLN A 140 -0.49 -7.42 19.80
CA GLN A 140 -1.42 -6.79 18.87
C GLN A 140 -2.61 -7.70 18.58
N ARG A 141 -2.36 -9.01 18.37
CA ARG A 141 -3.42 -9.99 18.18
C ARG A 141 -4.32 -10.08 19.41
N SER A 142 -3.73 -10.17 20.60
CA SER A 142 -4.45 -10.24 21.87
C SER A 142 -5.31 -8.98 22.11
N ALA A 143 -4.72 -7.80 21.93
CA ALA A 143 -5.41 -6.52 22.07
C ALA A 143 -6.58 -6.38 21.07
N LEU A 144 -6.38 -6.82 19.83
CA LEU A 144 -7.43 -6.79 18.81
C LEU A 144 -8.58 -7.75 19.14
N ALA A 145 -8.27 -8.94 19.64
CA ALA A 145 -9.25 -9.97 20.02
C ALA A 145 -10.09 -9.55 21.23
N ALA A 146 -9.50 -8.88 22.22
CA ALA A 146 -10.17 -8.47 23.46
C ALA A 146 -11.47 -7.66 23.21
N GLY A 147 -11.45 -6.74 22.25
CA GLY A 147 -12.63 -5.93 21.87
C GLY A 147 -13.41 -6.44 20.66
N GLU A 148 -13.05 -7.60 20.09
CA GLU A 148 -13.64 -8.05 18.82
C GLU A 148 -15.12 -8.42 18.95
N LEU A 149 -15.49 -9.05 20.06
CA LEU A 149 -16.89 -9.44 20.31
C LEU A 149 -17.82 -8.23 20.41
N ASP A 150 -17.40 -7.18 21.10
CA ASP A 150 -18.23 -5.99 21.30
C ASP A 150 -18.44 -5.24 19.99
N ARG A 151 -17.37 -5.12 19.16
CA ARG A 151 -17.46 -4.54 17.81
C ARG A 151 -18.40 -5.37 16.91
N ALA A 152 -18.35 -6.70 16.99
CA ALA A 152 -19.26 -7.56 16.25
C ALA A 152 -20.72 -7.37 16.68
N CYS A 153 -20.98 -7.26 17.99
CA CYS A 153 -22.32 -6.99 18.52
C CYS A 153 -22.83 -5.62 18.05
N GLU A 154 -22.01 -4.58 18.11
CA GLU A 154 -22.36 -3.24 17.65
C GLU A 154 -22.74 -3.23 16.16
N LEU A 155 -21.96 -3.91 15.31
CA LEU A 155 -22.27 -4.03 13.88
C LEU A 155 -23.59 -4.76 13.62
N LEU A 156 -23.91 -5.79 14.42
CA LEU A 156 -25.19 -6.48 14.35
C LEU A 156 -26.34 -5.57 14.77
N ARG A 157 -26.23 -4.90 15.92
CA ARG A 157 -27.26 -3.96 16.41
C ARG A 157 -27.54 -2.86 15.38
N ARG A 158 -26.49 -2.26 14.82
CA ARG A 158 -26.62 -1.22 13.79
C ARG A 158 -27.34 -1.69 12.53
N LYS A 159 -27.21 -2.96 12.14
CA LYS A 159 -27.78 -3.47 10.88
C LYS A 159 -29.13 -4.18 11.04
N PHE A 160 -29.29 -4.94 12.12
CA PHE A 160 -30.43 -5.84 12.32
C PHE A 160 -31.28 -5.47 13.54
N GLY A 161 -30.91 -4.42 14.27
CA GLY A 161 -31.54 -4.07 15.54
C GLY A 161 -31.14 -5.00 16.68
N GLU A 162 -31.80 -4.81 17.82
CA GLU A 162 -31.70 -5.70 18.98
C GLU A 162 -32.70 -6.86 18.90
N GLY A 163 -32.50 -7.87 19.74
CA GLY A 163 -33.42 -9.00 19.88
C GLY A 163 -33.05 -10.22 19.04
N ALA A 164 -33.68 -11.35 19.37
CA ALA A 164 -33.41 -12.64 18.77
C ALA A 164 -33.76 -12.67 17.27
N PRO A 165 -33.00 -13.42 16.45
CA PRO A 165 -33.43 -13.70 15.09
C PRO A 165 -34.77 -14.46 15.12
N VAL A 166 -35.71 -14.07 14.27
CA VAL A 166 -37.08 -14.64 14.23
C VAL A 166 -37.07 -16.11 13.82
N ASP A 167 -36.11 -16.51 12.98
CA ASP A 167 -35.96 -17.86 12.46
C ASP A 167 -34.49 -18.21 12.16
N ALA A 168 -34.24 -19.48 11.80
CA ALA A 168 -32.91 -19.96 11.42
C ALA A 168 -32.34 -19.22 10.19
N SER A 169 -33.20 -18.75 9.29
CA SER A 169 -32.79 -17.96 8.12
C SER A 169 -32.23 -16.60 8.52
N ALA A 170 -32.88 -15.90 9.45
CA ALA A 170 -32.44 -14.64 10.01
C ALA A 170 -31.14 -14.80 10.80
N GLU A 171 -30.99 -15.87 11.58
CA GLU A 171 -29.73 -16.20 12.25
C GLU A 171 -28.59 -16.39 11.24
N ALA A 172 -28.82 -17.20 10.21
CA ALA A 172 -27.82 -17.43 9.16
C ALA A 172 -27.44 -16.15 8.41
N LYS A 173 -28.37 -15.21 8.20
CA LYS A 173 -28.08 -13.87 7.63
C LYS A 173 -27.14 -13.06 8.52
N ARG A 174 -27.36 -13.06 9.85
CA ARG A 174 -26.50 -12.36 10.82
C ARG A 174 -25.09 -12.98 10.86
N LEU A 175 -24.99 -14.31 10.86
CA LEU A 175 -23.70 -15.02 10.79
C LEU A 175 -22.93 -14.70 9.51
N ARG A 176 -23.56 -14.83 8.34
CA ARG A 176 -22.93 -14.50 7.04
C ARG A 176 -22.47 -13.05 6.97
N PHE A 177 -23.24 -12.13 7.56
CA PHE A 177 -22.89 -10.71 7.59
C PHE A 177 -21.57 -10.43 8.33
N LEU A 178 -21.37 -11.09 9.47
CA LEU A 178 -20.13 -10.97 10.26
C LEU A 178 -18.98 -11.75 9.62
N MET A 179 -19.23 -12.97 9.15
CA MET A 179 -18.19 -13.77 8.47
C MET A 179 -17.66 -13.08 7.22
N GLY A 180 -18.52 -12.43 6.43
CA GLY A 180 -18.13 -11.62 5.27
C GLY A 180 -17.29 -10.38 5.63
N ARG A 181 -17.24 -10.00 6.91
CA ARG A 181 -16.37 -8.93 7.45
C ARG A 181 -15.11 -9.47 8.12
N GLY A 182 -14.89 -10.77 8.11
CA GLY A 182 -13.71 -11.42 8.69
C GLY A 182 -13.84 -11.85 10.14
N PHE A 183 -14.98 -11.67 10.80
CA PHE A 183 -15.19 -12.19 12.15
C PHE A 183 -15.24 -13.72 12.13
N GLY A 184 -14.56 -14.38 13.07
CA GLY A 184 -14.56 -15.85 13.22
C GLY A 184 -15.97 -16.43 13.39
N TYR A 185 -16.19 -17.69 12.98
CA TYR A 185 -17.51 -18.32 13.09
C TYR A 185 -18.01 -18.40 14.55
N GLU A 186 -17.17 -18.90 15.46
CA GLU A 186 -17.52 -19.00 16.89
C GLU A 186 -17.81 -17.62 17.51
N LEU A 187 -16.99 -16.62 17.18
CA LEU A 187 -17.21 -15.25 17.65
C LEU A 187 -18.49 -14.64 17.08
N ALA A 188 -18.78 -14.88 15.80
CA ALA A 188 -20.03 -14.44 15.18
C ALA A 188 -21.25 -15.10 15.84
N ARG A 189 -21.18 -16.40 16.15
CA ARG A 189 -22.23 -17.13 16.88
C ARG A 189 -22.43 -16.57 18.29
N LYS A 190 -21.34 -16.29 19.01
CA LYS A 190 -21.38 -15.65 20.33
C LYS A 190 -22.00 -14.24 20.26
N ALA A 191 -21.64 -13.45 19.25
CA ALA A 191 -22.20 -12.12 19.04
C ALA A 191 -23.71 -12.15 18.75
N VAL A 192 -24.16 -13.07 17.89
CA VAL A 192 -25.60 -13.22 17.60
C VAL A 192 -26.39 -13.58 18.86
N ARG A 193 -25.86 -14.50 19.68
CA ARG A 193 -26.47 -14.84 20.98
C ARG A 193 -26.51 -13.67 21.94
N ARG A 194 -25.42 -12.90 22.04
CA ARG A 194 -25.35 -11.74 22.94
C ARG A 194 -26.33 -10.63 22.53
N VAL A 195 -26.46 -10.35 21.24
CA VAL A 195 -27.44 -9.37 20.73
C VAL A 195 -28.87 -9.88 20.91
N ALA A 196 -29.09 -11.20 20.86
CA ALA A 196 -30.40 -11.80 21.13
C ALA A 196 -30.82 -11.71 22.60
N ALA A 197 -29.87 -11.80 23.53
CA ALA A 197 -30.12 -11.78 24.97
C ALA A 197 -30.41 -10.38 25.54
N GLY A 198 -30.13 -9.31 24.79
CA GLY A 198 -30.28 -7.93 25.26
C GLY A 198 -29.11 -7.45 26.15
N PRO A 199 -29.15 -6.20 26.65
CA PRO A 199 -28.08 -5.62 27.47
C PRO A 199 -27.98 -6.20 28.90
N ASP A 200 -28.97 -6.98 29.34
CA ASP A 200 -29.10 -7.47 30.73
C ASP A 200 -28.58 -8.92 30.95
N ALA A 201 -27.71 -9.43 30.07
CA ALA A 201 -27.15 -10.78 30.12
C ALA A 201 -25.62 -10.85 30.06
#